data_AF-A0A0G1D642-F1
#
_entry.id   AF-A0A0G1D642-F1
#
_cell.length_a   1.000
_cell.length_b   1.000
_cell.length_c   1.000
_cell.angle_alpha   90.00
_cell.angle_beta   90.00
_cell.angle_gamma   90.00
#
_symmetry.space_group_name_H-M   'P 1'
#
loop_
_entity.id
_entity.type
_entity.pdbx_description
1 polymer ?
#
loop_
_entity_poly.entity_id
_entity_poly.type
_entity_poly.pdbx_seq_one_letter_code
_entity_poly.pdbx_strand_id
1 'polypeptide(L)'
;MRWRYLLMVVALLSFLAGITVVRAETSCDGKNDQDLIDCLSIQINELNDSLEKSRAATAPLEVEINKLSIRIKSIQGQINTATIKLKQTEAGIKERSEKVSTQYLVLAVKIRGMYIRIRSEPLWVSLLSSTSMGEARRELAYRQESNDNDKQLIVSLIQEIGQLEEDKKSLEKQKEQLAKLQTELDKQNTFFQGEVKKAKAYQTDLTGKIAALTELQARIKAEKEGTFSTTVGDVPLADDPASRPDYNPGFSPAFASFSFGAPHFKGMSQYGAYGRAKSGQNAEEILKAYYGGIEIKKDYDPGKQISVQGYGRMDIETYTKRIYEVPNSWGDSGGFEALKAQAIAARSYALAWTNEGSGGAICTDQGCQVYKNSNKGGKWEEAVNATRGWVLVKDGKIIKPWYASTSGGYQESYDALSHRKDGSSYQTPSFWDTKNGRGGWTSSAYEKIGESPWFYKAWYKSRGGDSCGRSHPWLTAEQMADILNAWVVRYKSGKEDRLVPLEGCGGGNPYSISELREKAKGLGGGYERVIGVSVSYSDGGYTSNVHFDTDKGGVDIKGSEFKEAFNIRAPGWVSLKSGLFNIEKK
;
A
#
# COMPACT_ATOMS: atom_id res chain seq x y z
N MET A 1 -22.16 22.93 40.91
CA MET A 1 -20.94 23.71 41.20
C MET A 1 -19.68 22.85 41.40
N ARG A 2 -19.76 21.62 41.95
CA ARG A 2 -18.57 20.80 42.25
C ARG A 2 -17.99 19.95 41.10
N TRP A 3 -18.75 19.67 40.04
CA TRP A 3 -18.30 18.75 38.99
C TRP A 3 -17.54 19.41 37.82
N ARG A 4 -17.80 20.70 37.57
CA ARG A 4 -17.08 21.50 36.56
C ARG A 4 -15.69 21.94 37.05
N TYR A 5 -15.48 22.09 38.36
CA TYR A 5 -14.14 22.27 38.94
C TYR A 5 -13.28 21.01 38.79
N LEU A 6 -13.89 19.82 38.83
CA LEU A 6 -13.20 18.55 38.59
C LEU A 6 -12.72 18.44 37.13
N LEU A 7 -13.58 18.81 36.17
CA LEU A 7 -13.22 18.88 34.75
C LEU A 7 -12.21 20.01 34.45
N MET A 8 -12.27 21.14 35.18
CA MET A 8 -11.27 22.20 35.08
C MET A 8 -9.92 21.80 35.68
N VAL A 9 -9.84 21.02 36.76
CA VAL A 9 -8.55 20.58 37.32
C VAL A 9 -7.89 19.56 36.40
N VAL A 10 -8.67 18.69 35.76
CA VAL A 10 -8.15 17.73 34.78
C VAL A 10 -7.78 18.42 33.44
N ALA A 11 -8.54 19.44 33.03
CA ALA A 11 -8.23 20.28 31.88
C ALA A 11 -7.03 21.23 32.13
N LEU A 12 -6.85 21.77 33.34
CA LEU A 12 -5.68 22.59 33.69
C LEU A 12 -4.40 21.75 33.80
N LEU A 13 -4.49 20.50 34.26
CA LEU A 13 -3.35 19.57 34.24
C LEU A 13 -2.98 19.13 32.81
N SER A 14 -3.94 19.13 31.87
CA SER A 14 -3.66 18.92 30.44
C SER A 14 -3.22 20.19 29.71
N PHE A 15 -3.50 21.38 30.25
CA PHE A 15 -3.02 22.66 29.71
C PHE A 15 -1.64 23.08 30.25
N LEU A 16 -1.25 22.68 31.47
CA LEU A 16 0.10 22.95 32.02
C LEU A 16 1.18 21.99 31.51
N ALA A 17 0.82 20.78 31.06
CA ALA A 17 1.75 19.90 30.35
C ALA A 17 1.85 20.21 28.83
N GLY A 18 1.06 21.18 28.34
CA GLY A 18 1.12 21.72 26.98
C GLY A 18 2.25 22.73 26.73
N ILE A 19 3.16 22.93 27.70
CA ILE A 19 4.41 23.68 27.51
C ILE A 19 5.60 22.76 27.80
N THR A 20 5.73 21.73 26.99
CA THR A 20 7.01 21.56 26.33
C THR A 20 6.72 21.74 24.85
N VAL A 21 7.15 22.89 24.32
CA VAL A 21 7.62 22.91 22.95
C VAL A 21 8.56 21.72 22.88
N VAL A 22 8.12 20.62 22.27
CA VAL A 22 9.05 19.64 21.75
C VAL A 22 9.78 20.44 20.69
N ARG A 23 10.85 21.10 21.13
CA ARG A 23 11.93 21.47 20.24
C ARG A 23 12.32 20.13 19.66
N ALA A 24 11.89 19.90 18.43
CA ALA A 24 12.50 18.94 17.55
C ALA A 24 13.94 19.43 17.31
N GLU A 25 14.77 19.35 18.34
CA GLU A 25 16.22 19.46 18.26
C GLU A 25 16.80 18.05 18.35
N THR A 26 16.27 17.17 17.51
CA THR A 26 17.14 16.25 16.79
C THR A 26 17.01 16.63 15.33
N SER A 27 17.59 17.77 14.95
CA SER A 27 17.90 17.99 13.54
C SER A 27 18.74 16.78 13.13
N CYS A 28 18.17 15.93 12.27
CA CYS A 28 18.90 14.81 11.70
C CYS A 28 19.83 15.30 10.57
N ASP A 29 20.01 16.62 10.40
CA ASP A 29 20.88 17.20 9.39
C ASP A 29 22.34 16.90 9.69
N GLY A 30 23.07 16.44 8.66
CA GLY A 30 24.51 16.17 8.74
C GLY A 30 24.90 14.81 9.31
N LYS A 31 23.95 13.89 9.54
CA LYS A 31 24.23 12.50 9.96
C LYS A 31 24.50 11.59 8.76
N ASN A 32 25.33 10.57 8.94
CA ASN A 32 25.52 9.52 7.92
C ASN A 32 24.20 8.74 7.71
N ASP A 33 24.08 8.04 6.59
CA ASP A 33 22.79 7.49 6.15
C ASP A 33 22.19 6.44 7.11
N GLN A 34 23.00 5.77 7.94
CA GLN A 34 22.51 4.78 8.91
C GLN A 34 21.99 5.47 10.17
N ASP A 35 22.75 6.44 10.69
CA ASP A 35 22.37 7.27 11.83
C ASP A 35 21.14 8.14 11.51
N LEU A 36 20.92 8.48 10.23
CA LEU A 36 19.74 9.18 9.74
C LEU A 36 18.47 8.30 9.79
N ILE A 37 18.55 7.02 9.41
CA ILE A 37 17.41 6.08 9.48
C ILE A 37 16.99 5.81 10.93
N ASP A 38 17.98 5.68 11.82
CA ASP A 38 17.73 5.46 13.24
C ASP A 38 17.14 6.73 13.89
N CYS A 39 17.64 7.92 13.51
CA CYS A 39 17.07 9.22 13.91
C CYS A 39 15.60 9.37 13.45
N LEU A 40 15.29 9.03 12.20
CA LEU A 40 13.93 9.06 11.65
C LEU A 40 13.01 8.02 12.32
N SER A 41 13.52 6.84 12.67
CA SER A 41 12.75 5.81 13.39
C SER A 41 12.35 6.28 14.78
N ILE A 42 13.25 6.97 15.49
CA ILE A 42 12.96 7.56 16.80
C ILE A 42 11.87 8.62 16.68
N GLN A 43 11.98 9.54 15.70
CA GLN A 43 10.96 10.58 15.47
C GLN A 43 9.59 10.01 15.08
N ILE A 44 9.54 8.98 14.22
CA ILE A 44 8.28 8.32 13.85
C ILE A 44 7.65 7.65 15.07
N ASN A 45 8.45 7.00 15.92
CA ASN A 45 7.95 6.35 17.13
C ASN A 45 7.42 7.36 18.15
N GLU A 46 8.10 8.50 18.34
CA GLU A 46 7.64 9.59 19.20
C GLU A 46 6.33 10.24 18.69
N LEU A 47 6.20 10.41 17.38
CA LEU A 47 4.97 10.93 16.76
C LEU A 47 3.83 9.92 16.84
N ASN A 48 4.09 8.63 16.66
CA ASN A 48 3.11 7.56 16.84
C ASN A 48 2.63 7.47 18.29
N ASP A 49 3.54 7.57 19.27
CA ASP A 49 3.19 7.60 20.69
C ASP A 49 2.35 8.85 21.03
N SER A 50 2.70 10.01 20.47
CA SER A 50 1.91 11.24 20.60
C SER A 50 0.52 11.14 19.97
N LEU A 51 0.40 10.46 18.81
CA LEU A 51 -0.86 10.21 18.12
C LEU A 51 -1.74 9.24 18.92
N GLU A 52 -1.17 8.15 19.44
CA GLU A 52 -1.90 7.18 20.26
C GLU A 52 -2.35 7.78 21.59
N LYS A 53 -1.51 8.60 22.25
CA LYS A 53 -1.92 9.37 23.43
C LYS A 53 -3.05 10.35 23.11
N SER A 54 -3.00 11.02 21.96
CA SER A 54 -4.07 11.90 21.51
C SER A 54 -5.37 11.12 21.23
N ARG A 55 -5.29 9.98 20.54
CA ARG A 55 -6.44 9.10 20.25
C ARG A 55 -7.06 8.54 21.52
N ALA A 56 -6.23 8.01 22.43
CA ALA A 56 -6.65 7.50 23.73
C ALA A 56 -7.30 8.59 24.60
N ALA A 57 -6.84 9.84 24.51
CA ALA A 57 -7.48 10.96 25.17
C ALA A 57 -8.83 11.32 24.51
N THR A 58 -8.93 11.31 23.18
CA THR A 58 -10.15 11.68 22.45
C THR A 58 -11.24 10.60 22.40
N ALA A 59 -10.89 9.30 22.44
CA ALA A 59 -11.85 8.20 22.35
C ALA A 59 -12.95 8.22 23.45
N PRO A 60 -12.63 8.37 24.75
CA PRO A 60 -13.66 8.50 25.78
C PRO A 60 -14.45 9.80 25.63
N LEU A 61 -13.80 10.88 25.20
CA LEU A 61 -14.45 12.18 24.97
C LEU A 61 -15.46 12.13 23.82
N GLU A 62 -15.19 11.40 22.74
CA GLU A 62 -16.14 11.23 21.63
C GLU A 62 -17.39 10.44 22.04
N VAL A 63 -17.20 9.38 22.82
CA VAL A 63 -18.30 8.58 23.36
C VAL A 63 -19.14 9.40 24.33
N GLU A 64 -18.49 10.19 25.20
CA GLU A 64 -19.18 11.09 26.12
C GLU A 64 -19.89 12.23 25.40
N ILE A 65 -19.31 12.81 24.34
CA ILE A 65 -19.93 13.87 23.55
C ILE A 65 -21.11 13.35 22.73
N ASN A 66 -21.06 12.14 22.19
CA ASN A 66 -22.24 11.56 21.53
C ASN A 66 -23.36 11.30 22.54
N LYS A 67 -23.05 10.78 23.72
CA LYS A 67 -24.02 10.62 24.82
C LYS A 67 -24.57 11.97 25.28
N LEU A 68 -23.72 12.99 25.42
CA LEU A 68 -24.11 14.36 25.77
C LEU A 68 -24.96 14.97 24.66
N SER A 69 -24.59 14.87 23.39
CA SER A 69 -25.34 15.38 22.25
C SER A 69 -26.74 14.76 22.14
N ILE A 70 -26.85 13.45 22.38
CA ILE A 70 -28.15 12.75 22.46
C ILE A 70 -28.97 13.27 23.64
N ARG A 71 -28.35 13.43 24.81
CA ARG A 71 -29.02 14.00 26.00
C ARG A 71 -29.42 15.45 25.77
N ILE A 72 -28.60 16.27 25.13
CA ILE A 72 -28.87 17.67 24.79
C ILE A 72 -30.01 17.74 23.79
N LYS A 73 -30.05 16.90 22.75
CA LYS A 73 -31.20 16.81 21.83
C LYS A 73 -32.48 16.41 22.55
N SER A 74 -32.40 15.45 23.48
CA SER A 74 -33.54 15.06 24.31
C SER A 74 -34.00 16.20 25.21
N ILE A 75 -33.07 16.91 25.85
CA ILE A 75 -33.36 18.06 26.71
C ILE A 75 -33.94 19.21 25.87
N GLN A 76 -33.42 19.48 24.67
CA GLN A 76 -33.98 20.46 23.74
C GLN A 76 -35.43 20.11 23.36
N GLY A 77 -35.72 18.82 23.12
CA GLY A 77 -37.08 18.34 22.89
C GLY A 77 -38.00 18.53 24.11
N GLN A 78 -37.49 18.27 25.31
CA GLN A 78 -38.22 18.52 26.57
C GLN A 78 -38.45 20.02 26.80
N ILE A 79 -37.47 20.87 26.51
CA ILE A 79 -37.56 22.34 26.58
C ILE A 79 -38.58 22.86 25.57
N ASN A 80 -38.59 22.34 24.34
CA ASN A 80 -39.59 22.70 23.33
C ASN A 80 -41.00 22.31 23.79
N THR A 81 -41.16 21.12 24.38
CA THR A 81 -42.43 20.66 24.95
C THR A 81 -42.85 21.54 26.13
N ALA A 82 -41.91 21.90 27.01
CA ALA A 82 -42.16 22.82 28.12
C ALA A 82 -42.54 24.23 27.63
N THR A 83 -41.91 24.71 26.55
CA THR A 83 -42.23 26.00 25.92
C THR A 83 -43.64 26.00 25.33
N ILE A 84 -44.06 24.90 24.70
CA ILE A 84 -45.44 24.74 24.20
C ILE A 84 -46.43 24.75 25.37
N LYS A 85 -46.14 24.03 26.45
CA LYS A 85 -46.97 24.04 27.68
C LYS A 85 -47.03 25.43 28.32
N LEU A 86 -45.91 26.15 28.39
CA LEU A 86 -45.87 27.53 28.90
C LEU A 86 -46.72 28.47 28.03
N LYS A 87 -46.69 28.32 26.70
CA LYS A 87 -47.58 29.09 25.80
C LYS A 87 -49.06 28.78 26.03
N GLN A 88 -49.40 27.52 26.31
CA GLN A 88 -50.77 27.12 26.67
C GLN A 88 -51.19 27.73 28.02
N THR A 89 -50.30 27.68 29.03
CA THR A 89 -50.54 28.29 30.35
C THR A 89 -50.68 29.82 30.25
N GLU A 90 -49.86 30.46 29.42
CA GLU A 90 -49.93 31.91 29.14
C GLU A 90 -51.27 32.30 28.50
N ALA A 91 -51.73 31.53 27.52
CA ALA A 91 -53.05 31.72 26.91
C ALA A 91 -54.18 31.55 27.95
N GLY A 92 -54.11 30.53 28.81
CA GLY A 92 -55.10 30.33 29.88
C GLY A 92 -55.05 31.40 30.98
N ILE A 93 -53.88 31.96 31.30
CA ILE A 93 -53.74 33.12 32.21
C ILE A 93 -54.33 34.37 31.58
N LYS A 94 -54.14 34.59 30.27
CA LYS A 94 -54.74 35.71 29.55
C LYS A 94 -56.26 35.64 29.61
N GLU A 95 -56.84 34.49 29.28
CA GLU A 95 -58.29 34.26 29.35
C GLU A 95 -58.84 34.46 30.77
N ARG A 96 -58.18 33.89 31.79
CA ARG A 96 -58.57 34.11 33.21
C ARG A 96 -58.47 35.58 33.60
N SER A 97 -57.47 36.32 33.13
CA SER A 97 -57.32 37.75 33.44
C SER A 97 -58.42 38.63 32.84
N GLU A 98 -58.87 38.30 31.62
CA GLU A 98 -59.99 38.97 30.95
C GLU A 98 -61.31 38.68 31.70
N LYS A 99 -61.50 37.42 32.13
CA LYS A 99 -62.66 37.00 32.94
C LYS A 99 -62.70 37.70 34.30
N VAL A 100 -61.57 37.75 35.01
CA VAL A 100 -61.43 38.42 36.31
C VAL A 100 -61.66 39.94 36.17
N SER A 101 -61.18 40.58 35.10
CA SER A 101 -61.46 42.00 34.84
C SER A 101 -62.95 42.28 34.70
N THR A 102 -63.67 41.40 34.00
CA THR A 102 -65.14 41.47 33.87
C THR A 102 -65.82 41.22 35.22
N GLN A 103 -65.36 40.22 35.99
CA GLN A 103 -65.87 39.93 37.33
C GLN A 103 -65.58 41.06 38.34
N TYR A 104 -64.50 41.83 38.18
CA TYR A 104 -64.18 42.98 39.03
C TYR A 104 -65.20 44.11 38.87
N LEU A 105 -65.71 44.34 37.65
CA LEU A 105 -66.80 45.30 37.42
C LEU A 105 -68.09 44.84 38.11
N VAL A 106 -68.39 43.53 38.03
CA VAL A 106 -69.53 42.94 38.74
C VAL A 106 -69.36 43.05 40.26
N LEU A 107 -68.15 42.80 40.77
CA LEU A 107 -67.78 42.92 42.18
C LEU A 107 -67.96 44.36 42.68
N ALA A 108 -67.48 45.36 41.93
CA ALA A 108 -67.64 46.77 42.27
C ALA A 108 -69.12 47.18 42.35
N VAL A 109 -69.94 46.70 41.42
CA VAL A 109 -71.40 46.89 41.43
C VAL A 109 -72.05 46.19 42.64
N LYS A 110 -71.64 44.97 42.96
CA LYS A 110 -72.13 44.17 44.09
C LYS A 110 -71.76 44.78 45.45
N ILE A 111 -70.51 45.15 45.65
CA ILE A 111 -70.03 45.84 46.86
C ILE A 111 -70.75 47.17 47.03
N ARG A 112 -70.89 47.95 45.95
CA ARG A 112 -71.68 49.19 45.98
C ARG A 112 -73.14 48.92 46.34
N GLY A 113 -73.75 47.88 45.79
CA GLY A 113 -75.11 47.45 46.11
C GLY A 113 -75.27 47.05 47.58
N MET A 114 -74.37 46.24 48.12
CA MET A 114 -74.34 45.90 49.55
C MET A 114 -74.15 47.15 50.42
N TYR A 115 -73.21 48.04 50.07
CA TYR A 115 -72.92 49.26 50.83
C TYR A 115 -74.10 50.23 50.86
N ILE A 116 -74.77 50.41 49.71
CA ILE A 116 -76.01 51.19 49.62
C ILE A 116 -77.07 50.53 50.51
N ARG A 117 -77.35 49.22 50.36
CA ARG A 117 -78.35 48.52 51.18
C ARG A 117 -78.08 48.64 52.69
N ILE A 118 -76.84 48.50 53.14
CA ILE A 118 -76.45 48.63 54.56
C ILE A 118 -76.75 50.03 55.10
N ARG A 119 -76.60 51.08 54.28
CA ARG A 119 -76.83 52.48 54.69
C ARG A 119 -78.25 52.98 54.46
N SER A 120 -78.89 52.57 53.37
CA SER A 120 -80.22 53.06 52.95
C SER A 120 -81.35 52.23 53.53
N GLU A 121 -81.12 50.95 53.83
CA GLU A 121 -82.10 50.03 54.43
C GLU A 121 -81.54 49.42 55.73
N PRO A 122 -81.58 50.16 56.84
CA PRO A 122 -81.27 49.58 58.13
C PRO A 122 -82.15 48.35 58.41
N LEU A 123 -81.57 47.29 58.98
CA LEU A 123 -82.30 46.05 59.30
C LEU A 123 -83.60 46.31 60.08
N TRP A 124 -83.61 47.33 60.93
CA TRP A 124 -84.78 47.74 61.70
C TRP A 124 -85.94 48.26 60.83
N VAL A 125 -85.69 48.89 59.67
CA VAL A 125 -86.75 49.37 58.76
C VAL A 125 -87.50 48.20 58.10
N SER A 126 -86.78 47.13 57.73
CA SER A 126 -87.36 45.90 57.15
C SER A 126 -88.09 45.06 58.21
N LEU A 127 -87.58 45.01 59.44
CA LEU A 127 -88.24 44.38 60.59
C LEU A 127 -89.56 45.08 60.97
N LEU A 128 -89.62 46.42 60.89
CA LEU A 128 -90.79 47.22 61.26
C LEU A 128 -91.86 47.34 60.16
N SER A 129 -91.53 47.07 58.90
CA SER A 129 -92.46 47.15 57.76
C SER A 129 -93.10 45.82 57.36
N SER A 130 -92.65 44.70 57.95
CA SER A 130 -93.16 43.37 57.66
C SER A 130 -94.51 43.09 58.35
N THR A 131 -95.48 42.57 57.61
CA THR A 131 -96.85 42.28 58.10
C THR A 131 -96.96 40.96 58.88
N SER A 132 -95.96 40.07 58.77
CA SER A 132 -95.93 38.80 59.49
C SER A 132 -94.51 38.35 59.86
N MET A 133 -94.38 37.65 60.99
CA MET A 133 -93.11 37.08 61.46
C MET A 133 -92.50 36.07 60.45
N GLY A 134 -93.35 35.41 59.65
CA GLY A 134 -92.92 34.49 58.60
C GLY A 134 -92.26 35.19 57.41
N GLU A 135 -92.83 36.31 56.96
CA GLU A 135 -92.25 37.15 55.90
C GLU A 135 -90.96 37.83 56.38
N ALA A 136 -90.93 38.35 57.61
CA ALA A 136 -89.74 38.91 58.21
C ALA A 136 -88.58 37.90 58.25
N ARG A 137 -88.85 36.66 58.67
CA ARG A 137 -87.86 35.57 58.68
C ARG A 137 -87.39 35.20 57.28
N ARG A 138 -88.30 35.13 56.30
CA ARG A 138 -87.97 34.80 54.92
C ARG A 138 -87.11 35.90 54.28
N GLU A 139 -87.46 37.16 54.49
CA GLU A 139 -86.69 38.31 54.00
C GLU A 139 -85.31 38.38 54.67
N LEU A 140 -85.22 38.16 55.99
CA LEU A 140 -83.95 38.05 56.70
C LEU A 140 -83.11 36.87 56.20
N ALA A 141 -83.73 35.72 55.95
CA ALA A 141 -83.04 34.55 55.40
C ALA A 141 -82.54 34.80 53.97
N TYR A 142 -83.33 35.43 53.10
CA TYR A 142 -82.89 35.80 51.76
C TYR A 142 -81.78 36.84 51.77
N ARG A 143 -81.83 37.83 52.67
CA ARG A 143 -80.76 38.81 52.84
C ARG A 143 -79.49 38.15 53.37
N GLN A 144 -79.61 37.26 54.36
CA GLN A 144 -78.49 36.50 54.90
C GLN A 144 -77.86 35.61 53.84
N GLU A 145 -78.66 34.85 53.11
CA GLU A 145 -78.21 33.97 52.03
C GLU A 145 -77.60 34.75 50.85
N SER A 146 -78.20 35.89 50.45
CA SER A 146 -77.62 36.75 49.42
C SER A 146 -76.29 37.36 49.88
N ASN A 147 -76.19 37.79 51.14
CA ASN A 147 -74.95 38.33 51.69
C ASN A 147 -73.88 37.25 51.84
N ASP A 148 -74.26 36.03 52.21
CA ASP A 148 -73.33 34.91 52.34
C ASP A 148 -72.88 34.40 50.97
N ASN A 149 -73.76 34.36 49.97
CA ASN A 149 -73.39 34.11 48.58
C ASN A 149 -72.49 35.22 48.00
N ASP A 150 -72.81 36.50 48.23
CA ASP A 150 -71.96 37.61 47.79
C ASP A 150 -70.60 37.60 48.52
N LYS A 151 -70.54 37.23 49.82
CA LYS A 151 -69.28 37.02 50.55
C LYS A 151 -68.49 35.85 49.99
N GLN A 152 -69.12 34.71 49.71
CA GLN A 152 -68.46 33.56 49.10
C GLN A 152 -67.92 33.92 47.71
N LEU A 153 -68.69 34.68 46.92
CA LEU A 153 -68.24 35.20 45.63
C LEU A 153 -67.03 36.14 45.79
N ILE A 154 -67.08 37.09 46.73
CA ILE A 154 -65.94 37.98 47.05
C ILE A 154 -64.71 37.17 47.45
N VAL A 155 -64.85 36.21 48.37
CA VAL A 155 -63.74 35.36 48.84
C VAL A 155 -63.17 34.53 47.69
N SER A 156 -64.02 33.92 46.86
CA SER A 156 -63.59 33.15 45.69
C SER A 156 -62.86 34.02 44.66
N LEU A 157 -63.33 35.24 44.40
CA LEU A 157 -62.68 36.18 43.48
C LEU A 157 -61.34 36.68 44.02
N ILE A 158 -61.25 36.96 45.33
CA ILE A 158 -59.98 37.36 45.97
C ILE A 158 -58.97 36.20 45.90
N GLN A 159 -59.43 34.96 46.15
CA GLN A 159 -58.60 33.77 46.01
C GLN A 159 -58.15 33.56 44.55
N GLU A 160 -59.04 33.72 43.57
CA GLU A 160 -58.71 33.62 42.14
C GLU A 160 -57.72 34.72 41.70
N ILE A 161 -57.87 35.95 42.19
CA ILE A 161 -56.94 37.06 41.93
C ILE A 161 -55.55 36.75 42.52
N GLY A 162 -55.51 36.31 43.78
CA GLY A 162 -54.25 35.93 44.44
C GLY A 162 -53.56 34.77 43.72
N GLN A 163 -54.30 33.73 43.34
CA GLN A 163 -53.79 32.60 42.58
C GLN A 163 -53.30 33.02 41.18
N LEU A 164 -54.01 33.94 40.52
CA LEU A 164 -53.61 34.45 39.20
C LEU A 164 -52.30 35.26 39.28
N GLU A 165 -52.10 36.04 40.34
CA GLU A 165 -50.87 36.79 40.57
C GLU A 165 -49.68 35.87 40.86
N GLU A 166 -49.88 34.83 41.68
CA GLU A 166 -48.89 33.78 41.92
C GLU A 166 -48.55 33.00 40.64
N ASP A 167 -49.56 32.61 39.86
CA ASP A 167 -49.41 31.91 38.58
C ASP A 167 -48.62 32.76 37.57
N LYS A 168 -48.90 34.06 37.45
CA LYS A 168 -48.15 35.00 36.59
C LYS A 168 -46.69 35.10 37.01
N LYS A 169 -46.44 35.25 38.31
CA LYS A 169 -45.07 35.35 38.85
C LYS A 169 -44.29 34.06 38.67
N SER A 170 -44.95 32.91 38.84
CA SER A 170 -44.37 31.59 38.60
C SER A 170 -44.04 31.37 37.11
N LEU A 171 -44.93 31.78 36.21
CA LEU A 171 -44.74 31.69 34.75
C LEU A 171 -43.51 32.49 34.29
N GLU A 172 -43.39 33.76 34.71
CA GLU A 172 -42.24 34.60 34.36
C GLU A 172 -40.92 34.00 34.86
N LYS A 173 -40.92 33.48 36.10
CA LYS A 173 -39.75 32.80 36.68
C LYS A 173 -39.37 31.54 35.89
N GLN A 174 -40.35 30.75 35.47
CA GLN A 174 -40.12 29.53 34.67
C GLN A 174 -39.60 29.87 33.26
N LYS A 175 -40.13 30.92 32.61
CA LYS A 175 -39.63 31.41 31.31
C LYS A 175 -38.16 31.84 31.40
N GLU A 176 -37.81 32.62 32.43
CA GLU A 176 -36.45 33.10 32.62
C GLU A 176 -35.45 31.96 32.91
N GLN A 177 -35.84 30.99 33.75
CA GLN A 177 -35.02 29.83 34.05
C GLN A 177 -34.79 28.93 32.82
N LEU A 178 -35.84 28.72 32.01
CA LEU A 178 -35.76 27.89 30.81
C LEU A 178 -34.83 28.51 29.75
N ALA A 179 -34.95 29.83 29.52
CA ALA A 179 -34.10 30.56 28.58
C ALA A 179 -32.61 30.54 29.00
N LYS A 180 -32.32 30.68 30.30
CA LYS A 180 -30.96 30.56 30.85
C LYS A 180 -30.40 29.15 30.67
N LEU A 181 -31.20 28.12 30.93
CA LEU A 181 -30.78 26.73 30.81
C LEU A 181 -30.47 26.36 29.35
N GLN A 182 -31.30 26.82 28.41
CA GLN A 182 -31.10 26.58 26.97
C GLN A 182 -29.82 27.24 26.46
N THR A 183 -29.59 28.50 26.84
CA THR A 183 -28.38 29.25 26.46
C THR A 183 -27.10 28.57 27.01
N GLU A 184 -27.13 28.07 28.24
CA GLU A 184 -25.98 27.40 28.87
C GLU A 184 -25.69 26.03 28.23
N LEU A 185 -26.74 25.27 27.86
CA LEU A 185 -26.61 24.00 27.14
C LEU A 185 -26.02 24.17 25.74
N ASP A 186 -26.50 25.17 24.98
CA ASP A 186 -26.01 25.45 23.64
C ASP A 186 -24.54 25.93 23.66
N LYS A 187 -24.16 26.76 24.63
CA LYS A 187 -22.76 27.19 24.83
C LYS A 187 -21.84 26.01 25.13
N GLN A 188 -22.22 25.11 26.04
CA GLN A 188 -21.42 23.93 26.37
C GLN A 188 -21.27 22.99 25.17
N ASN A 189 -22.35 22.73 24.42
CA ASN A 189 -22.32 21.88 23.24
C ASN A 189 -21.35 22.44 22.18
N THR A 190 -21.44 23.74 21.90
CA THR A 190 -20.58 24.40 20.92
C THR A 190 -19.11 24.39 21.34
N PHE A 191 -18.83 24.58 22.63
CA PHE A 191 -17.47 24.49 23.19
C PHE A 191 -16.87 23.09 23.02
N PHE A 192 -17.58 22.03 23.41
CA PHE A 192 -17.08 20.66 23.30
C PHE A 192 -16.88 20.22 21.84
N GLN A 193 -17.77 20.63 20.93
CA GLN A 193 -17.60 20.38 19.49
C GLN A 193 -16.36 21.09 18.92
N GLY A 194 -16.08 22.32 19.39
CA GLY A 194 -14.90 23.08 18.99
C GLY A 194 -13.58 22.44 19.43
N GLU A 195 -13.51 21.95 20.67
CA GLU A 195 -12.31 21.29 21.21
C GLU A 195 -12.01 19.95 20.50
N VAL A 196 -13.05 19.16 20.17
CA VAL A 196 -12.87 17.94 19.36
C VAL A 196 -12.38 18.26 17.96
N LYS A 197 -12.88 19.34 17.35
CA LYS A 197 -12.41 19.75 16.01
C LYS A 197 -10.93 20.13 16.02
N LYS A 198 -10.47 20.81 17.07
CA LYS A 198 -9.03 21.12 17.25
C LYS A 198 -8.20 19.85 17.47
N ALA A 199 -8.67 18.92 18.29
CA ALA A 199 -7.99 17.65 18.51
C ALA A 199 -7.90 16.81 17.22
N LYS A 200 -8.95 16.78 16.40
CA LYS A 200 -8.93 16.11 15.08
C LYS A 200 -8.01 16.79 14.07
N ALA A 201 -7.96 18.13 14.08
CA ALA A 201 -7.01 18.87 13.26
C ALA A 201 -5.56 18.53 13.66
N TYR A 202 -5.27 18.43 14.97
CA TYR A 202 -3.97 18.00 15.48
C TYR A 202 -3.64 16.54 15.12
N GLN A 203 -4.60 15.62 15.19
CA GLN A 203 -4.42 14.23 14.73
C GLN A 203 -4.17 14.15 13.22
N THR A 204 -4.82 15.00 12.44
CA THR A 204 -4.62 15.08 10.98
C THR A 204 -3.22 15.62 10.66
N ASP A 205 -2.76 16.66 11.37
CA ASP A 205 -1.41 17.22 11.26
C ASP A 205 -0.33 16.19 11.63
N LEU A 206 -0.50 15.47 12.75
CA LEU A 206 0.40 14.38 13.15
C LEU A 206 0.42 13.25 12.11
N THR A 207 -0.73 12.87 11.57
CA THR A 207 -0.82 11.85 10.51
C THR A 207 -0.09 12.30 9.23
N GLY A 208 -0.22 13.57 8.86
CA GLY A 208 0.51 14.16 7.73
C GLY A 208 2.02 14.17 7.93
N LYS A 209 2.49 14.52 9.15
CA LYS A 209 3.92 14.50 9.51
C LYS A 209 4.49 13.09 9.55
N ILE A 210 3.75 12.12 10.10
CA ILE A 210 4.13 10.70 10.09
C ILE A 210 4.22 10.21 8.65
N ALA A 211 3.23 10.49 7.80
CA ALA A 211 3.25 10.11 6.39
C ALA A 211 4.47 10.69 5.66
N ALA A 212 4.79 11.97 5.87
CA ALA A 212 5.93 12.63 5.25
C ALA A 212 7.29 12.04 5.72
N LEU A 213 7.43 11.75 7.01
CA LEU A 213 8.65 11.16 7.58
C LEU A 213 8.79 9.67 7.24
N THR A 214 7.69 8.92 7.19
CA THR A 214 7.67 7.54 6.71
C THR A 214 7.98 7.47 5.22
N GLU A 215 7.47 8.39 4.41
CA GLU A 215 7.80 8.50 2.98
C GLU A 215 9.27 8.91 2.79
N LEU A 216 9.82 9.81 3.61
CA LEU A 216 11.24 10.15 3.60
C LEU A 216 12.11 8.95 4.03
N GLN A 217 11.72 8.22 5.07
CA GLN A 217 12.39 7.00 5.51
C GLN A 217 12.31 5.90 4.45
N ALA A 218 11.16 5.75 3.79
CA ALA A 218 10.96 4.82 2.69
C ALA A 218 11.77 5.23 1.47
N ARG A 219 11.91 6.54 1.16
CA ARG A 219 12.79 7.07 0.12
C ARG A 219 14.26 6.78 0.41
N ILE A 220 14.74 7.01 1.64
CA ILE A 220 16.14 6.73 2.03
C ILE A 220 16.42 5.22 2.07
N LYS A 221 15.47 4.40 2.53
CA LYS A 221 15.55 2.93 2.43
C LYS A 221 15.46 2.44 0.99
N ALA A 222 14.67 3.10 0.13
CA ALA A 222 14.56 2.81 -1.30
C ALA A 222 15.80 3.28 -2.09
N GLU A 223 16.46 4.36 -1.68
CA GLU A 223 17.77 4.79 -2.19
C GLU A 223 18.87 3.80 -1.75
N LYS A 224 18.76 3.22 -0.55
CA LYS A 224 19.68 2.18 -0.04
C LYS A 224 19.43 0.76 -0.55
N GLU A 225 18.18 0.37 -0.77
CA GLU A 225 17.76 -0.98 -1.22
C GLU A 225 17.36 -1.00 -2.71
N GLY A 226 17.59 0.11 -3.42
CA GLY A 226 17.45 0.19 -4.87
C GLY A 226 16.02 -0.02 -5.34
N THR A 227 15.10 0.90 -5.01
CA THR A 227 13.97 1.19 -5.91
C THR A 227 14.51 2.01 -7.08
N PHE A 228 15.26 1.30 -7.92
CA PHE A 228 15.65 1.81 -9.21
C PHE A 228 14.39 1.77 -10.10
N SER A 229 13.64 2.88 -10.16
CA SER A 229 12.97 3.24 -11.40
C SER A 229 14.06 3.65 -12.40
N THR A 230 14.91 2.70 -12.78
CA THR A 230 15.78 2.90 -13.94
C THR A 230 14.86 2.84 -15.14
N THR A 231 14.58 3.99 -15.74
CA THR A 231 14.51 4.03 -17.19
C THR A 231 15.89 3.54 -17.64
N VAL A 232 16.00 2.26 -17.99
CA VAL A 232 17.28 1.70 -18.41
C VAL A 232 17.53 2.15 -19.85
N GLY A 233 17.84 3.44 -19.99
CA GLY A 233 17.85 4.18 -21.26
C GLY A 233 18.93 3.75 -22.25
N ASP A 234 19.89 2.92 -21.84
CA ASP A 234 21.00 2.50 -22.69
C ASP A 234 21.38 1.03 -22.44
N VAL A 235 20.42 0.10 -22.46
CA VAL A 235 20.74 -1.34 -22.46
C VAL A 235 20.97 -1.81 -23.89
N PRO A 236 21.96 -2.70 -24.15
CA PRO A 236 22.25 -3.18 -25.49
C PRO A 236 21.02 -3.59 -26.25
N LEU A 237 21.06 -3.24 -27.53
CA LEU A 237 19.98 -3.43 -28.46
C LEU A 237 19.63 -4.92 -28.53
N ALA A 238 18.42 -5.27 -28.08
CA ALA A 238 17.87 -6.57 -28.40
C ALA A 238 17.94 -6.77 -29.92
N ASP A 239 18.27 -7.99 -30.34
CA ASP A 239 18.25 -8.46 -31.74
C ASP A 239 16.93 -8.10 -32.44
N ASP A 240 15.82 -8.04 -31.68
CA ASP A 240 14.53 -7.54 -32.12
C ASP A 240 14.30 -6.08 -31.64
N PRO A 241 14.22 -5.08 -32.54
CA PRO A 241 13.91 -3.69 -32.19
C PRO A 241 12.62 -3.52 -31.35
N ALA A 242 11.60 -4.36 -31.57
CA ALA A 242 10.35 -4.27 -30.81
C ALA A 242 10.49 -4.76 -29.37
N SER A 243 11.53 -5.55 -29.08
CA SER A 243 11.83 -6.09 -27.75
C SER A 243 12.70 -5.18 -26.89
N ARG A 244 12.98 -3.95 -27.35
CA ARG A 244 13.86 -3.00 -26.67
C ARG A 244 13.09 -2.00 -25.80
N PRO A 245 13.71 -1.44 -24.75
CA PRO A 245 13.08 -0.44 -23.89
C PRO A 245 12.79 0.90 -24.59
N ASP A 246 13.50 1.24 -25.65
CA ASP A 246 13.33 2.48 -26.41
C ASP A 246 12.15 2.41 -27.41
N TYR A 247 11.70 1.21 -27.79
CA TYR A 247 10.58 1.01 -28.71
C TYR A 247 9.31 1.78 -28.28
N ASN A 248 8.67 2.48 -29.22
CA ASN A 248 7.41 3.17 -29.00
C ASN A 248 6.24 2.35 -29.57
N PRO A 249 5.34 1.80 -28.73
CA PRO A 249 4.22 0.99 -29.21
C PRO A 249 3.04 1.82 -29.75
N GLY A 250 3.11 3.15 -29.72
CA GLY A 250 2.08 4.03 -30.27
C GLY A 250 0.88 4.29 -29.36
N PHE A 251 0.95 3.89 -28.08
CA PHE A 251 -0.05 4.19 -27.05
C PHE A 251 0.61 4.49 -25.71
N SER A 252 -0.12 5.18 -24.81
CA SER A 252 0.33 5.52 -23.46
C SER A 252 -0.86 5.56 -22.49
N PRO A 253 -0.69 5.13 -21.22
CA PRO A 253 0.52 4.52 -20.68
C PRO A 253 0.72 3.10 -21.23
N ALA A 254 1.97 2.76 -21.50
CA ALA A 254 2.36 1.44 -22.02
C ALA A 254 3.32 0.75 -21.05
N PHE A 255 3.10 -0.56 -20.84
CA PHE A 255 3.87 -1.36 -19.91
C PHE A 255 4.51 -2.54 -20.63
N ALA A 256 5.77 -2.85 -20.34
CA ALA A 256 6.42 -4.05 -20.86
C ALA A 256 7.30 -4.70 -19.80
N SER A 257 7.27 -6.03 -19.73
CA SER A 257 8.08 -6.79 -18.79
C SER A 257 9.34 -7.31 -19.48
N PHE A 258 10.49 -6.97 -18.93
CA PHE A 258 11.81 -7.28 -19.47
C PHE A 258 12.52 -8.28 -18.58
N SER A 259 13.00 -9.37 -19.17
CA SER A 259 13.83 -10.36 -18.47
C SER A 259 15.30 -9.96 -18.56
N PHE A 260 16.02 -10.09 -17.43
CA PHE A 260 17.47 -10.07 -17.46
C PHE A 260 18.01 -11.48 -17.73
N GLY A 261 18.62 -11.67 -18.90
CA GLY A 261 19.10 -12.98 -19.36
C GLY A 261 17.98 -13.99 -19.66
N ALA A 262 18.39 -15.14 -20.20
CA ALA A 262 17.50 -16.24 -20.61
C ALA A 262 17.95 -17.69 -20.26
N PRO A 263 19.19 -18.00 -19.85
CA PRO A 263 19.66 -19.33 -19.46
C PRO A 263 19.68 -19.51 -17.94
N HIS A 264 20.26 -20.63 -17.50
CA HIS A 264 20.21 -21.19 -16.15
C HIS A 264 20.98 -20.45 -15.04
N PHE A 265 21.43 -19.20 -15.23
CA PHE A 265 22.14 -18.36 -14.24
C PHE A 265 23.41 -18.97 -13.61
N LYS A 266 23.82 -20.17 -14.02
CA LYS A 266 24.93 -20.94 -13.44
C LYS A 266 26.18 -20.87 -14.30
N GLY A 267 27.28 -20.44 -13.68
CA GLY A 267 28.59 -20.36 -14.28
C GLY A 267 28.77 -19.19 -15.24
N MET A 268 29.81 -19.27 -16.08
CA MET A 268 30.29 -18.13 -16.85
C MET A 268 29.30 -17.65 -17.92
N SER A 269 28.95 -16.36 -17.89
CA SER A 269 28.31 -15.72 -19.04
C SER A 269 29.36 -15.47 -20.13
N GLN A 270 29.09 -15.87 -21.37
CA GLN A 270 29.96 -15.59 -22.52
C GLN A 270 30.04 -14.09 -22.80
N TYR A 271 28.90 -13.40 -22.84
CA TYR A 271 28.87 -11.95 -23.02
C TYR A 271 29.39 -11.20 -21.79
N GLY A 272 29.24 -11.76 -20.58
CA GLY A 272 29.81 -11.21 -19.36
C GLY A 272 31.33 -11.33 -19.37
N ALA A 273 31.88 -12.48 -19.75
CA ALA A 273 33.31 -12.68 -19.98
C ALA A 273 33.84 -11.72 -21.05
N TYR A 274 33.07 -11.50 -22.13
CA TYR A 274 33.43 -10.51 -23.15
C TYR A 274 33.48 -9.09 -22.60
N GLY A 275 32.48 -8.67 -21.82
CA GLY A 275 32.49 -7.37 -21.13
C GLY A 275 33.63 -7.22 -20.13
N ARG A 276 33.99 -8.29 -19.42
CA ARG A 276 35.15 -8.35 -18.51
C ARG A 276 36.47 -8.19 -19.27
N ALA A 277 36.63 -8.90 -20.39
CA ALA A 277 37.80 -8.77 -21.27
C ALA A 277 37.92 -7.34 -21.85
N LYS A 278 36.83 -6.75 -22.33
CA LYS A 278 36.78 -5.33 -22.76
C LYS A 278 37.13 -4.37 -21.63
N SER A 279 36.90 -4.78 -20.37
CA SER A 279 37.27 -4.01 -19.17
C SER A 279 38.70 -4.29 -18.69
N GLY A 280 39.51 -5.02 -19.47
CA GLY A 280 40.93 -5.27 -19.21
C GLY A 280 41.24 -6.53 -18.41
N GLN A 281 40.25 -7.35 -18.06
CA GLN A 281 40.51 -8.60 -17.34
C GLN A 281 41.09 -9.68 -18.26
N ASN A 282 42.09 -10.39 -17.77
CA ASN A 282 42.66 -11.56 -18.46
C ASN A 282 41.82 -12.83 -18.24
N ALA A 283 42.12 -13.88 -19.01
CA ALA A 283 41.37 -15.14 -18.95
C ALA A 283 41.34 -15.76 -17.54
N GLU A 284 42.43 -15.67 -16.78
CA GLU A 284 42.49 -16.24 -15.43
C GLU A 284 41.61 -15.47 -14.44
N GLU A 285 41.60 -14.14 -14.52
CA GLU A 285 40.73 -13.28 -13.71
C GLU A 285 39.27 -13.53 -14.01
N ILE A 286 38.91 -13.66 -15.28
CA ILE A 286 37.55 -13.99 -15.74
C ILE A 286 37.12 -15.34 -15.15
N LEU A 287 37.96 -16.38 -15.31
CA LEU A 287 37.67 -17.73 -14.83
C LEU A 287 37.54 -17.79 -13.30
N LYS A 288 38.43 -17.11 -12.57
CA LYS A 288 38.37 -17.03 -11.11
C LYS A 288 37.15 -16.25 -10.62
N ALA A 289 36.70 -15.24 -11.36
CA ALA A 289 35.48 -14.50 -11.01
C ALA A 289 34.24 -15.42 -11.06
N TYR A 290 34.07 -16.19 -12.13
CA TYR A 290 32.90 -17.06 -12.28
C TYR A 290 33.01 -18.36 -11.47
N TYR A 291 34.17 -18.99 -11.41
CA TYR A 291 34.30 -20.31 -10.79
C TYR A 291 34.88 -20.27 -9.37
N GLY A 292 35.38 -19.12 -8.90
CA GLY A 292 35.87 -18.93 -7.53
C GLY A 292 37.30 -19.43 -7.32
N GLY A 293 37.55 -19.97 -6.12
CA GLY A 293 38.83 -20.55 -5.69
C GLY A 293 39.23 -21.84 -6.41
N ILE A 294 39.13 -21.86 -7.74
CA ILE A 294 39.66 -22.89 -8.62
C ILE A 294 41.16 -22.68 -8.86
N GLU A 295 41.82 -23.75 -9.27
CA GLU A 295 43.16 -23.74 -9.83
C GLU A 295 43.05 -23.91 -11.36
N ILE A 296 43.90 -23.20 -12.09
CA ILE A 296 44.02 -23.34 -13.55
C ILE A 296 45.26 -24.17 -13.81
N LYS A 297 45.07 -25.48 -14.00
CA LYS A 297 46.14 -26.42 -14.32
C LYS A 297 46.53 -26.26 -15.78
N LYS A 298 47.80 -25.95 -16.06
CA LYS A 298 48.28 -25.54 -17.41
C LYS A 298 48.96 -26.65 -18.22
N ASP A 299 49.17 -27.81 -17.61
CA ASP A 299 49.94 -28.94 -18.12
C ASP A 299 49.09 -30.22 -18.25
N TYR A 300 47.77 -30.10 -18.43
CA TYR A 300 46.91 -31.26 -18.66
C TYR A 300 47.22 -31.90 -20.01
N ASP A 301 47.12 -33.24 -20.08
CA ASP A 301 47.43 -34.01 -21.29
C ASP A 301 46.55 -33.56 -22.48
N PRO A 302 47.15 -32.89 -23.48
CA PRO A 302 46.44 -32.39 -24.66
C PRO A 302 46.07 -33.53 -25.63
N GLY A 303 46.69 -34.70 -25.52
CA GLY A 303 46.40 -35.88 -26.31
C GLY A 303 45.24 -36.71 -25.74
N LYS A 304 44.67 -36.28 -24.61
CA LYS A 304 43.59 -36.99 -23.92
C LYS A 304 42.41 -37.20 -24.86
N GLN A 305 42.03 -38.46 -25.05
CA GLN A 305 40.96 -38.87 -25.95
C GLN A 305 39.60 -38.79 -25.26
N ILE A 306 38.65 -38.11 -25.88
CA ILE A 306 37.25 -38.07 -25.45
C ILE A 306 36.32 -38.66 -26.51
N SER A 307 35.15 -39.13 -26.09
CA SER A 307 34.11 -39.64 -27.00
C SER A 307 33.14 -38.52 -27.36
N VAL A 308 32.89 -38.30 -28.64
CA VAL A 308 32.00 -37.25 -29.16
C VAL A 308 30.84 -37.91 -29.91
N GLN A 309 29.61 -37.58 -29.53
CA GLN A 309 28.41 -38.20 -30.08
C GLN A 309 28.30 -37.94 -31.58
N GLY A 310 28.21 -39.00 -32.37
CA GLY A 310 28.14 -38.94 -33.84
C GLY A 310 29.48 -38.77 -34.56
N TYR A 311 30.59 -38.55 -33.84
CA TYR A 311 31.91 -38.27 -34.45
C TYR A 311 33.06 -39.15 -33.92
N GLY A 312 32.79 -40.04 -32.96
CA GLY A 312 33.77 -41.01 -32.46
C GLY A 312 34.75 -40.43 -31.45
N ARG A 313 35.93 -41.05 -31.33
CA ARG A 313 36.99 -40.62 -30.39
C ARG A 313 37.91 -39.60 -31.06
N MET A 314 38.25 -38.54 -30.33
CA MET A 314 39.25 -37.55 -30.77
C MET A 314 39.97 -36.94 -29.58
N ASP A 315 41.14 -36.34 -29.83
CA ASP A 315 41.87 -35.61 -28.80
C ASP A 315 41.12 -34.34 -28.39
N ILE A 316 41.30 -33.97 -27.12
CA ILE A 316 40.60 -32.86 -26.49
C ILE A 316 40.90 -31.51 -27.16
N GLU A 317 42.10 -31.31 -27.72
CA GLU A 317 42.45 -30.05 -28.39
C GLU A 317 41.76 -29.93 -29.76
N THR A 318 41.73 -31.01 -30.55
CA THR A 318 40.95 -31.08 -31.80
C THR A 318 39.48 -30.83 -31.54
N TYR A 319 38.93 -31.40 -30.46
CA TYR A 319 37.56 -31.12 -30.05
C TYR A 319 37.34 -29.63 -29.72
N THR A 320 38.23 -29.03 -28.92
CA THR A 320 38.10 -27.64 -28.47
C THR A 320 38.19 -26.64 -29.63
N LYS A 321 39.00 -26.91 -30.66
CA LYS A 321 39.06 -26.10 -31.90
C LYS A 321 37.77 -26.11 -32.73
N ARG A 322 36.87 -27.05 -32.45
CA ARG A 322 35.63 -27.30 -33.18
C ARG A 322 34.38 -26.79 -32.45
N ILE A 323 34.55 -25.90 -31.47
CA ILE A 323 33.47 -25.22 -30.75
C ILE A 323 33.08 -23.89 -31.41
N TYR A 324 31.81 -23.73 -31.77
CA TYR A 324 31.27 -22.63 -32.58
C TYR A 324 30.33 -21.67 -31.84
N GLU A 325 30.43 -21.59 -30.52
CA GLU A 325 29.45 -20.84 -29.72
C GLU A 325 29.59 -19.31 -29.79
N VAL A 326 30.81 -18.78 -29.77
CA VAL A 326 31.08 -17.34 -29.84
C VAL A 326 31.74 -16.92 -31.16
N PRO A 327 31.51 -15.71 -31.66
CA PRO A 327 32.06 -15.28 -32.94
C PRO A 327 33.58 -15.00 -32.85
N ASN A 328 34.29 -15.25 -33.96
CA ASN A 328 35.73 -14.95 -34.05
C ASN A 328 36.04 -13.44 -33.90
N SER A 329 35.11 -12.57 -34.33
CA SER A 329 35.27 -11.12 -34.29
C SER A 329 35.44 -10.54 -32.88
N TRP A 330 35.04 -11.28 -31.83
CA TRP A 330 35.30 -10.87 -30.46
C TRP A 330 36.80 -10.75 -30.17
N GLY A 331 37.63 -11.63 -30.76
CA GLY A 331 39.08 -11.59 -30.56
C GLY A 331 39.69 -10.27 -31.04
N ASP A 332 39.21 -9.76 -32.16
CA ASP A 332 39.67 -8.48 -32.74
C ASP A 332 39.05 -7.25 -32.06
N SER A 333 37.98 -7.45 -31.28
CA SER A 333 37.19 -6.37 -30.65
C SER A 333 37.41 -6.33 -29.12
N GLY A 334 38.64 -6.56 -28.67
CA GLY A 334 39.03 -6.51 -27.25
C GLY A 334 38.57 -7.72 -26.41
N GLY A 335 38.08 -8.79 -27.03
CA GLY A 335 37.53 -9.97 -26.39
C GLY A 335 38.40 -11.22 -26.44
N PHE A 336 39.67 -11.10 -26.81
CA PHE A 336 40.56 -12.26 -26.96
C PHE A 336 40.72 -13.05 -25.65
N GLU A 337 40.76 -12.37 -24.51
CA GLU A 337 40.81 -13.01 -23.18
C GLU A 337 39.51 -13.75 -22.83
N ALA A 338 38.36 -13.30 -23.35
CA ALA A 338 37.09 -14.03 -23.22
C ALA A 338 37.10 -15.32 -24.07
N LEU A 339 37.68 -15.28 -25.28
CA LEU A 339 37.86 -16.48 -26.11
C LEU A 339 38.76 -17.51 -25.41
N LYS A 340 39.85 -17.06 -24.78
CA LYS A 340 40.74 -17.91 -23.97
C LYS A 340 40.00 -18.52 -22.78
N ALA A 341 39.28 -17.70 -22.00
CA ALA A 341 38.50 -18.17 -20.86
C ALA A 341 37.47 -19.23 -21.30
N GLN A 342 36.76 -18.99 -22.39
CA GLN A 342 35.81 -19.95 -22.94
C GLN A 342 36.47 -21.22 -23.46
N ALA A 343 37.63 -21.16 -24.10
CA ALA A 343 38.37 -22.35 -24.54
C ALA A 343 38.73 -23.26 -23.34
N ILE A 344 39.22 -22.66 -22.24
CA ILE A 344 39.57 -23.36 -21.01
C ILE A 344 38.32 -23.98 -20.35
N ALA A 345 37.22 -23.23 -20.25
CA ALA A 345 35.96 -23.72 -19.72
C ALA A 345 35.40 -24.87 -20.58
N ALA A 346 35.40 -24.70 -21.91
CA ALA A 346 34.91 -25.69 -22.86
C ALA A 346 35.69 -27.00 -22.79
N ARG A 347 37.03 -26.91 -22.70
CA ARG A 347 37.93 -28.06 -22.51
C ARG A 347 37.60 -28.82 -21.22
N SER A 348 37.51 -28.09 -20.12
CA SER A 348 37.24 -28.66 -18.79
C SER A 348 35.85 -29.30 -18.72
N TYR A 349 34.84 -28.66 -19.33
CA TYR A 349 33.48 -29.20 -19.41
C TYR A 349 33.45 -30.55 -20.13
N ALA A 350 34.09 -30.65 -21.29
CA ALA A 350 34.14 -31.89 -22.07
C ALA A 350 34.87 -33.02 -21.34
N LEU A 351 35.97 -32.71 -20.66
CA LEU A 351 36.68 -33.67 -19.81
C LEU A 351 35.82 -34.11 -18.63
N ALA A 352 35.18 -33.18 -17.90
CA ALA A 352 34.28 -33.51 -16.79
C ALA A 352 33.06 -34.33 -17.23
N TRP A 353 32.47 -34.00 -18.39
CA TRP A 353 31.33 -34.71 -18.96
C TRP A 353 31.65 -36.16 -19.32
N THR A 354 32.80 -36.37 -19.96
CA THR A 354 33.24 -37.68 -20.44
C THR A 354 34.00 -38.48 -19.38
N ASN A 355 34.01 -38.04 -18.11
CA ASN A 355 34.83 -38.61 -17.04
C ASN A 355 36.28 -38.83 -17.50
N GLU A 356 36.86 -37.77 -18.06
CA GLU A 356 38.22 -37.76 -18.63
C GLU A 356 38.40 -38.86 -19.69
N GLY A 357 37.41 -39.01 -20.57
CA GLY A 357 37.45 -39.95 -21.69
C GLY A 357 37.10 -41.41 -21.38
N SER A 358 36.84 -41.73 -20.11
CA SER A 358 36.46 -43.08 -19.64
C SER A 358 34.94 -43.31 -19.59
N GLY A 359 34.16 -42.23 -19.63
CA GLY A 359 32.71 -42.23 -19.53
C GLY A 359 31.99 -42.14 -20.88
N GLY A 360 30.77 -41.59 -20.84
CA GLY A 360 29.91 -41.43 -22.01
C GLY A 360 30.43 -40.42 -23.04
N ALA A 361 29.70 -40.30 -24.15
CA ALA A 361 30.02 -39.33 -25.20
C ALA A 361 29.42 -37.95 -24.88
N ILE A 362 30.15 -36.88 -25.22
CA ILE A 362 29.63 -35.51 -25.17
C ILE A 362 28.70 -35.25 -26.36
N CYS A 363 27.55 -34.62 -26.09
CA CYS A 363 26.60 -34.23 -27.13
C CYS A 363 27.10 -33.02 -27.93
N THR A 364 26.61 -32.84 -29.15
CA THR A 364 27.13 -31.84 -30.11
C THR A 364 26.16 -30.69 -30.38
N ASP A 365 25.07 -30.62 -29.62
CA ASP A 365 24.06 -29.58 -29.69
C ASP A 365 24.21 -28.55 -28.55
N GLN A 366 23.30 -27.57 -28.54
CA GLN A 366 23.26 -26.49 -27.55
C GLN A 366 23.05 -26.96 -26.11
N GLY A 367 22.66 -28.22 -25.88
CA GLY A 367 22.52 -28.81 -24.55
C GLY A 367 23.86 -29.13 -23.89
N CYS A 368 24.91 -29.35 -24.69
CA CYS A 368 26.29 -29.48 -24.22
C CYS A 368 27.13 -28.30 -24.73
N GLN A 369 27.54 -28.37 -26.00
CA GLN A 369 28.41 -27.39 -26.65
C GLN A 369 28.15 -27.43 -28.15
N VAL A 370 28.07 -26.26 -28.80
CA VAL A 370 27.83 -26.21 -30.25
C VAL A 370 29.08 -26.65 -31.00
N TYR A 371 29.08 -27.90 -31.46
CA TYR A 371 30.20 -28.54 -32.14
C TYR A 371 29.95 -28.65 -33.65
N LYS A 372 30.99 -28.46 -34.47
CA LYS A 372 30.98 -28.80 -35.90
C LYS A 372 32.19 -29.64 -36.27
N ASN A 373 32.05 -30.54 -37.24
CA ASN A 373 33.13 -31.44 -37.67
C ASN A 373 34.24 -30.75 -38.51
N SER A 374 34.37 -29.43 -38.41
CA SER A 374 35.37 -28.61 -39.11
C SER A 374 36.05 -27.68 -38.13
N ASN A 375 37.37 -27.51 -38.28
CA ASN A 375 38.09 -26.51 -37.49
C ASN A 375 37.52 -25.12 -37.75
N LYS A 376 37.26 -24.36 -36.69
CA LYS A 376 36.72 -23.00 -36.77
C LYS A 376 37.74 -21.98 -37.26
N GLY A 377 39.03 -22.21 -36.99
CA GLY A 377 40.12 -21.30 -37.35
C GLY A 377 40.02 -19.90 -36.74
N GLY A 378 40.89 -18.99 -37.21
CA GLY A 378 40.93 -17.59 -36.79
C GLY A 378 41.25 -17.39 -35.31
N LYS A 379 40.70 -16.32 -34.73
CA LYS A 379 40.94 -15.95 -33.32
C LYS A 379 40.54 -17.02 -32.31
N TRP A 380 39.53 -17.84 -32.62
CA TRP A 380 39.19 -18.99 -31.77
C TRP A 380 40.35 -19.98 -31.71
N GLU A 381 40.91 -20.38 -32.85
CA GLU A 381 42.03 -21.33 -32.86
C GLU A 381 43.27 -20.75 -32.18
N GLU A 382 43.57 -19.46 -32.38
CA GLU A 382 44.64 -18.75 -31.66
C GLU A 382 44.43 -18.84 -30.13
N ALA A 383 43.21 -18.62 -29.64
CA ALA A 383 42.88 -18.70 -28.22
C ALA A 383 42.98 -20.13 -27.66
N VAL A 384 42.54 -21.13 -28.43
CA VAL A 384 42.67 -22.55 -28.06
C VAL A 384 44.14 -22.94 -27.97
N ASN A 385 44.94 -22.57 -28.96
CA ASN A 385 46.39 -22.84 -28.98
C ASN A 385 47.12 -22.11 -27.84
N ALA A 386 46.76 -20.86 -27.54
CA ALA A 386 47.35 -20.08 -26.46
C ALA A 386 47.04 -20.64 -25.05
N THR A 387 45.96 -21.41 -24.92
CA THR A 387 45.50 -22.04 -23.67
C THR A 387 45.56 -23.56 -23.73
N ARG A 388 46.39 -24.10 -24.61
CA ARG A 388 46.52 -25.55 -24.83
C ARG A 388 46.92 -26.26 -23.54
N GLY A 389 46.20 -27.32 -23.17
CA GLY A 389 46.43 -28.06 -21.91
C GLY A 389 45.95 -27.35 -20.64
N TRP A 390 45.27 -26.19 -20.75
CA TRP A 390 44.74 -25.49 -19.58
C TRP A 390 43.35 -26.00 -19.22
N VAL A 391 43.17 -26.42 -17.97
CA VAL A 391 41.90 -26.94 -17.43
C VAL A 391 41.62 -26.37 -16.03
N LEU A 392 40.33 -26.31 -15.67
CA LEU A 392 39.86 -25.84 -14.37
C LEU A 392 39.79 -27.01 -13.40
N VAL A 393 40.51 -26.92 -12.29
CA VAL A 393 40.56 -27.96 -11.27
C VAL A 393 40.25 -27.41 -9.88
N LYS A 394 39.71 -28.26 -9.03
CA LYS A 394 39.56 -28.04 -7.60
C LYS A 394 39.98 -29.30 -6.87
N ASP A 395 40.92 -29.18 -5.94
CA ASP A 395 41.45 -30.28 -5.14
C ASP A 395 41.91 -31.48 -6.02
N GLY A 396 42.62 -31.15 -7.11
CA GLY A 396 43.10 -32.12 -8.10
C GLY A 396 42.05 -32.71 -9.04
N LYS A 397 40.77 -32.31 -8.93
CA LYS A 397 39.66 -32.83 -9.73
C LYS A 397 39.19 -31.78 -10.74
N ILE A 398 38.97 -32.18 -11.99
CA ILE A 398 38.42 -31.28 -13.00
C ILE A 398 36.99 -30.90 -12.61
N ILE A 399 36.71 -29.60 -12.55
CA ILE A 399 35.36 -29.11 -12.29
C ILE A 399 34.51 -29.21 -13.58
N LYS A 400 33.18 -29.24 -13.45
CA LYS A 400 32.27 -29.04 -14.57
C LYS A 400 31.89 -27.54 -14.64
N PRO A 401 32.59 -26.72 -15.45
CA PRO A 401 32.24 -25.32 -15.61
C PRO A 401 31.01 -25.19 -16.51
N TRP A 402 29.86 -24.85 -15.93
CA TRP A 402 28.72 -24.41 -16.74
C TRP A 402 29.03 -23.03 -17.30
N TYR A 403 28.55 -22.77 -18.51
CA TYR A 403 28.60 -21.46 -19.11
C TYR A 403 27.41 -21.32 -20.06
N ALA A 404 26.99 -20.09 -20.33
CA ALA A 404 25.86 -19.81 -21.21
C ALA A 404 26.08 -18.49 -21.94
N SER A 405 25.31 -18.25 -23.01
CA SER A 405 25.39 -16.99 -23.77
C SER A 405 25.22 -15.78 -22.86
N THR A 406 24.13 -15.72 -22.07
CA THR A 406 23.83 -14.51 -21.29
C THR A 406 23.10 -14.79 -19.98
N SER A 407 23.75 -14.68 -18.83
CA SER A 407 23.20 -15.05 -17.51
C SER A 407 22.34 -13.99 -16.83
N GLY A 408 22.14 -12.79 -17.39
CA GLY A 408 21.30 -11.74 -16.78
C GLY A 408 21.98 -10.94 -15.67
N GLY A 409 23.31 -10.98 -15.58
CA GLY A 409 24.12 -10.16 -14.68
C GLY A 409 24.19 -10.63 -13.23
N TYR A 410 23.64 -11.80 -12.91
CA TYR A 410 23.84 -12.49 -11.64
C TYR A 410 24.22 -13.95 -11.90
N GLN A 411 25.20 -14.46 -11.14
CA GLN A 411 25.55 -15.87 -11.12
C GLN A 411 24.98 -16.54 -9.87
N GLU A 412 24.23 -17.62 -10.05
CA GLU A 412 23.85 -18.55 -8.99
C GLU A 412 24.97 -19.55 -8.68
N SER A 413 25.13 -19.86 -7.39
CA SER A 413 26.02 -20.92 -6.95
C SER A 413 25.54 -22.30 -7.42
N TYR A 414 26.47 -23.17 -7.79
CA TYR A 414 26.18 -24.56 -8.09
C TYR A 414 27.35 -25.47 -7.69
N ASP A 415 27.05 -26.75 -7.52
CA ASP A 415 28.07 -27.76 -7.28
C ASP A 415 28.76 -28.20 -8.58
N ALA A 416 29.98 -27.72 -8.80
CA ALA A 416 30.76 -28.03 -9.99
C ALA A 416 31.40 -29.43 -9.97
N LEU A 417 31.39 -30.14 -8.84
CA LEU A 417 31.88 -31.51 -8.73
C LEU A 417 30.77 -32.55 -8.57
N SER A 418 29.49 -32.13 -8.56
CA SER A 418 28.30 -33.02 -8.50
C SER A 418 28.24 -34.14 -9.55
N HIS A 419 29.01 -34.02 -10.63
CA HIS A 419 29.12 -35.06 -11.66
C HIS A 419 29.99 -36.26 -11.25
N ARG A 420 30.78 -36.12 -10.18
CA ARG A 420 31.65 -37.18 -9.67
C ARG A 420 30.89 -38.05 -8.68
N LYS A 421 31.15 -39.35 -8.74
CA LYS A 421 30.53 -40.35 -7.86
C LYS A 421 31.30 -40.59 -6.55
N ASP A 422 32.39 -39.86 -6.34
CA ASP A 422 33.31 -40.03 -5.21
C ASP A 422 32.96 -39.16 -3.99
N GLY A 423 31.78 -38.53 -4.00
CA GLY A 423 31.30 -37.67 -2.91
C GLY A 423 31.94 -36.27 -2.88
N SER A 424 32.78 -35.91 -3.85
CA SER A 424 33.31 -34.54 -3.91
C SER A 424 32.26 -33.50 -4.28
N SER A 425 32.39 -32.33 -3.67
CA SER A 425 31.52 -31.19 -3.90
C SER A 425 32.34 -29.91 -3.93
N TYR A 426 32.00 -29.00 -4.84
CA TYR A 426 32.58 -27.67 -4.87
C TYR A 426 31.55 -26.65 -5.31
N GLN A 427 31.19 -25.73 -4.39
CA GLN A 427 30.25 -24.65 -4.67
C GLN A 427 30.95 -23.48 -5.35
N THR A 428 30.47 -23.09 -6.53
CA THR A 428 30.90 -21.84 -7.18
C THR A 428 30.35 -20.62 -6.43
N PRO A 429 30.96 -19.43 -6.56
CA PRO A 429 30.44 -18.22 -5.93
C PRO A 429 29.07 -17.84 -6.52
N SER A 430 28.21 -17.24 -5.69
CA SER A 430 27.04 -16.48 -6.15
C SER A 430 27.35 -14.99 -6.07
N PHE A 431 27.17 -14.25 -7.17
CA PHE A 431 27.54 -12.83 -7.20
C PHE A 431 26.87 -12.06 -8.34
N TRP A 432 26.82 -10.74 -8.17
CA TRP A 432 26.44 -9.79 -9.22
C TRP A 432 27.61 -9.55 -10.17
N ASP A 433 27.42 -9.89 -11.45
CA ASP A 433 28.43 -9.80 -12.50
C ASP A 433 28.57 -8.37 -13.05
N THR A 434 29.01 -7.47 -12.17
CA THR A 434 29.24 -6.05 -12.44
C THR A 434 30.61 -5.60 -11.92
N LYS A 435 31.02 -4.37 -12.23
CA LYS A 435 32.28 -3.80 -11.71
C LYS A 435 32.30 -3.69 -10.18
N ASN A 436 31.16 -3.36 -9.56
CA ASN A 436 31.03 -3.07 -8.12
C ASN A 436 30.02 -3.99 -7.42
N GLY A 437 29.86 -5.23 -7.90
CA GLY A 437 28.88 -6.17 -7.37
C GLY A 437 27.45 -5.61 -7.40
N ARG A 438 26.73 -5.67 -6.27
CA ARG A 438 25.35 -5.16 -6.18
C ARG A 438 25.26 -3.66 -6.47
N GLY A 439 26.19 -2.85 -5.98
CA GLY A 439 26.19 -1.39 -6.19
C GLY A 439 26.44 -0.96 -7.64
N GLY A 440 26.93 -1.88 -8.48
CA GLY A 440 27.08 -1.67 -9.91
C GLY A 440 25.86 -2.04 -10.76
N TRP A 441 24.79 -2.55 -10.15
CA TRP A 441 23.57 -2.95 -10.83
C TRP A 441 22.66 -1.74 -11.12
N THR A 442 22.07 -1.60 -12.31
CA THR A 442 22.24 -2.40 -13.54
C THR A 442 23.34 -1.85 -14.45
N SER A 443 23.80 -0.61 -14.21
CA SER A 443 24.51 0.22 -15.18
C SER A 443 25.91 -0.27 -15.57
N SER A 444 26.57 -1.02 -14.69
CA SER A 444 27.94 -1.53 -14.90
C SER A 444 28.03 -3.04 -15.05
N ALA A 445 26.90 -3.71 -15.33
CA ALA A 445 26.88 -5.14 -15.62
C ALA A 445 27.79 -5.48 -16.82
N TYR A 446 28.60 -6.51 -16.70
CA TYR A 446 29.55 -6.83 -17.77
C TYR A 446 28.85 -7.29 -19.06
N GLU A 447 27.69 -7.93 -18.97
CA GLU A 447 26.89 -8.29 -20.15
C GLU A 447 26.32 -7.07 -20.88
N LYS A 448 26.13 -5.96 -20.16
CA LYS A 448 25.80 -4.66 -20.75
C LYS A 448 27.00 -4.12 -21.55
N ILE A 449 28.20 -4.18 -20.97
CA ILE A 449 29.46 -3.76 -21.62
C ILE A 449 29.82 -4.65 -22.83
N GLY A 450 29.52 -5.94 -22.71
CA GLY A 450 29.66 -6.94 -23.77
C GLY A 450 28.60 -6.83 -24.86
N GLU A 451 27.60 -5.95 -24.70
CA GLU A 451 26.54 -5.70 -25.67
C GLU A 451 25.67 -6.94 -25.96
N SER A 452 25.30 -7.70 -24.93
CA SER A 452 24.44 -8.86 -25.14
C SER A 452 23.03 -8.46 -25.59
N PRO A 453 22.53 -9.00 -26.72
CA PRO A 453 21.18 -8.73 -27.20
C PRO A 453 20.10 -9.34 -26.30
N TRP A 454 20.47 -10.26 -25.41
CA TRP A 454 19.53 -10.95 -24.51
C TRP A 454 19.72 -10.54 -23.05
N PHE A 455 20.59 -9.56 -22.76
CA PHE A 455 20.83 -9.12 -21.38
C PHE A 455 19.59 -8.46 -20.80
N TYR A 456 18.85 -7.68 -21.58
CA TYR A 456 17.61 -7.06 -21.15
C TYR A 456 16.62 -7.02 -22.31
N LYS A 457 15.67 -7.95 -22.28
CA LYS A 457 14.79 -8.19 -23.42
C LYS A 457 13.37 -8.46 -22.99
N ALA A 458 12.43 -7.80 -23.66
CA ALA A 458 11.01 -8.12 -23.55
C ALA A 458 10.64 -9.21 -24.57
N TRP A 459 10.28 -10.39 -24.06
CA TRP A 459 10.03 -11.58 -24.88
C TRP A 459 8.56 -11.64 -25.29
N TYR A 460 8.28 -11.79 -26.58
CA TYR A 460 6.92 -11.96 -27.11
C TYR A 460 6.81 -12.97 -28.27
N LYS A 461 7.91 -13.69 -28.55
CA LYS A 461 7.98 -14.70 -29.61
C LYS A 461 8.28 -16.08 -29.03
N SER A 462 7.75 -17.12 -29.67
CA SER A 462 8.10 -18.52 -29.42
C SER A 462 9.55 -18.79 -29.82
N ARG A 463 10.09 -19.96 -29.45
CA ARG A 463 11.40 -20.41 -29.95
C ARG A 463 11.41 -20.56 -31.48
N GLY A 464 10.26 -20.85 -32.09
CA GLY A 464 10.07 -20.93 -33.54
C GLY A 464 9.84 -19.57 -34.22
N GLY A 465 9.76 -18.48 -33.46
CA GLY A 465 9.57 -17.12 -33.98
C GLY A 465 8.12 -16.63 -34.02
N ASP A 466 7.14 -17.47 -33.68
CA ASP A 466 5.73 -17.09 -33.67
C ASP A 466 5.46 -16.02 -32.62
N SER A 467 4.78 -14.94 -33.00
CA SER A 467 4.37 -13.87 -32.07
C SER A 467 2.89 -13.90 -31.69
N CYS A 468 2.15 -14.88 -32.23
CA CYS A 468 0.69 -14.98 -32.11
C CYS A 468 -0.04 -13.68 -32.50
N GLY A 469 0.35 -13.09 -33.63
CA GLY A 469 -0.28 -11.88 -34.15
C GLY A 469 0.19 -10.58 -33.48
N ARG A 470 1.07 -10.63 -32.47
CA ARG A 470 1.64 -9.43 -31.87
C ARG A 470 2.82 -8.89 -32.67
N SER A 471 2.90 -7.58 -32.80
CA SER A 471 4.08 -6.87 -33.35
C SER A 471 5.10 -6.49 -32.28
N HIS A 472 4.70 -6.45 -31.00
CA HIS A 472 5.55 -6.01 -29.88
C HIS A 472 5.10 -6.60 -28.52
N PRO A 473 5.96 -6.53 -27.47
CA PRO A 473 5.66 -7.05 -26.13
C PRO A 473 4.86 -6.08 -25.24
N TRP A 474 4.72 -4.81 -25.62
CA TRP A 474 4.04 -3.80 -24.81
C TRP A 474 2.55 -4.08 -24.61
N LEU A 475 2.06 -3.76 -23.41
CA LEU A 475 0.72 -3.97 -22.90
C LEU A 475 0.08 -2.64 -22.52
N THR A 476 -1.23 -2.51 -22.74
CA THR A 476 -2.01 -1.36 -22.28
C THR A 476 -2.19 -1.38 -20.75
N ALA A 477 -2.59 -0.25 -20.16
CA ALA A 477 -2.94 -0.16 -18.74
C ALA A 477 -4.00 -1.19 -18.31
N GLU A 478 -4.97 -1.48 -19.19
CA GLU A 478 -6.03 -2.45 -18.94
C GLU A 478 -5.51 -3.89 -19.04
N GLN A 479 -4.66 -4.19 -20.03
CA GLN A 479 -4.04 -5.51 -20.16
C GLN A 479 -3.13 -5.81 -18.97
N MET A 480 -2.39 -4.81 -18.46
CA MET A 480 -1.61 -4.99 -17.24
C MET A 480 -2.53 -5.21 -16.02
N ALA A 481 -3.60 -4.43 -15.87
CA ALA A 481 -4.57 -4.61 -14.79
C ALA A 481 -5.25 -6.00 -14.82
N ASP A 482 -5.51 -6.55 -16.01
CA ASP A 482 -6.02 -7.90 -16.20
C ASP A 482 -5.04 -8.98 -15.67
N ILE A 483 -3.74 -8.79 -15.85
CA ILE A 483 -2.70 -9.65 -15.25
C ILE A 483 -2.69 -9.52 -13.73
N LEU A 484 -2.84 -8.32 -13.17
CA LEU A 484 -2.97 -8.13 -11.71
C LEU A 484 -4.22 -8.85 -11.17
N ASN A 485 -5.34 -8.79 -11.89
CA ASN A 485 -6.55 -9.52 -11.51
C ASN A 485 -6.34 -11.04 -11.58
N ALA A 486 -5.61 -11.55 -12.56
CA ALA A 486 -5.22 -12.96 -12.62
C ALA A 486 -4.37 -13.38 -11.42
N TRP A 487 -3.42 -12.53 -10.99
CA TRP A 487 -2.64 -12.75 -9.77
C TRP A 487 -3.55 -12.85 -8.54
N VAL A 488 -4.48 -11.90 -8.34
CA VAL A 488 -5.41 -11.94 -7.21
C VAL A 488 -6.19 -13.25 -7.18
N VAL A 489 -6.76 -13.66 -8.31
CA VAL A 489 -7.54 -14.91 -8.39
C VAL A 489 -6.64 -16.13 -8.14
N ARG A 490 -5.46 -16.19 -8.76
CA ARG A 490 -4.51 -17.31 -8.62
C ARG A 490 -4.08 -17.58 -7.18
N TYR A 491 -3.86 -16.52 -6.39
CA TYR A 491 -3.33 -16.62 -5.03
C TYR A 491 -4.39 -16.54 -3.93
N LYS A 492 -5.60 -16.03 -4.22
CA LYS A 492 -6.70 -15.97 -3.24
C LYS A 492 -7.84 -16.97 -3.49
N SER A 493 -8.05 -17.42 -4.73
CA SER A 493 -9.05 -18.44 -5.10
C SER A 493 -8.42 -19.82 -5.34
N GLY A 494 -7.12 -19.86 -5.68
CA GLY A 494 -6.38 -21.09 -5.98
C GLY A 494 -6.10 -21.28 -7.47
N LYS A 495 -5.76 -22.51 -7.88
CA LYS A 495 -5.49 -22.83 -9.28
C LYS A 495 -6.81 -22.87 -10.06
N GLU A 496 -6.85 -22.19 -11.20
CA GLU A 496 -8.00 -22.17 -12.09
C GLU A 496 -7.59 -22.29 -13.55
N ASP A 497 -8.24 -23.19 -14.29
CA ASP A 497 -7.89 -23.51 -15.68
C ASP A 497 -8.23 -22.40 -16.69
N ARG A 498 -9.10 -21.45 -16.30
CA ARG A 498 -9.55 -20.34 -17.14
C ARG A 498 -8.67 -19.08 -17.05
N LEU A 499 -7.58 -19.10 -16.26
CA LEU A 499 -6.63 -17.99 -16.13
C LEU A 499 -5.65 -17.86 -17.31
N VAL A 500 -5.91 -18.56 -18.42
CA VAL A 500 -5.07 -18.53 -19.62
C VAL A 500 -5.23 -17.22 -20.43
N PRO A 501 -4.32 -16.89 -21.35
CA PRO A 501 -4.37 -15.65 -22.12
C PRO A 501 -5.61 -15.53 -23.01
N LEU A 502 -6.09 -14.30 -23.21
CA LEU A 502 -7.24 -14.00 -24.09
C LEU A 502 -6.86 -13.95 -25.57
N GLU A 503 -5.71 -13.36 -25.86
CA GLU A 503 -5.15 -13.21 -27.20
C GLU A 503 -3.94 -14.16 -27.30
N GLY A 504 -3.82 -14.95 -28.36
CA GLY A 504 -2.63 -15.77 -28.56
C GLY A 504 -2.82 -17.01 -29.45
N CYS A 505 -1.78 -17.85 -29.51
CA CYS A 505 -1.77 -19.11 -30.26
C CYS A 505 -2.43 -20.28 -29.51
N GLY A 506 -2.95 -20.03 -28.29
CA GLY A 506 -3.62 -21.03 -27.46
C GLY A 506 -5.13 -20.97 -27.63
N GLY A 507 -5.76 -22.13 -27.80
CA GLY A 507 -7.22 -22.29 -27.71
C GLY A 507 -7.68 -22.50 -26.27
N GLY A 508 -8.95 -22.20 -25.97
CA GLY A 508 -9.55 -22.45 -24.66
C GLY A 508 -10.80 -21.60 -24.40
N ASN A 509 -11.29 -21.65 -23.16
CA ASN A 509 -12.37 -20.80 -22.66
C ASN A 509 -11.86 -19.87 -21.54
N PRO A 510 -10.95 -18.91 -21.86
CA PRO A 510 -10.41 -17.98 -20.88
C PRO A 510 -11.50 -17.11 -20.25
N TYR A 511 -11.25 -16.58 -19.05
CA TYR A 511 -12.06 -15.47 -18.55
C TYR A 511 -11.83 -14.24 -19.43
N SER A 512 -12.92 -13.61 -19.88
CA SER A 512 -12.88 -12.24 -20.40
C SER A 512 -12.35 -11.28 -19.34
N ILE A 513 -11.86 -10.11 -19.77
CA ILE A 513 -11.33 -9.08 -18.86
C ILE A 513 -12.39 -8.71 -17.81
N SER A 514 -13.65 -8.56 -18.21
CA SER A 514 -14.76 -8.26 -17.31
C SER A 514 -15.05 -9.40 -16.32
N GLU A 515 -15.12 -10.65 -16.78
CA GLU A 515 -15.36 -11.79 -15.88
C GLU A 515 -14.26 -11.93 -14.83
N LEU A 516 -12.99 -11.81 -15.26
CA LEU A 516 -11.84 -11.94 -14.36
C LEU A 516 -11.79 -10.79 -13.36
N ARG A 517 -12.10 -9.56 -13.81
CA ARG A 517 -12.17 -8.37 -12.96
C ARG A 517 -13.26 -8.52 -11.90
N GLU A 518 -14.48 -8.93 -12.27
CA GLU A 518 -15.57 -9.16 -11.32
C GLU A 518 -15.23 -10.23 -10.29
N LYS A 519 -14.59 -11.31 -10.73
CA LYS A 519 -14.11 -12.35 -9.81
C LYS A 519 -13.06 -11.80 -8.84
N ALA A 520 -12.10 -11.02 -9.33
CA ALA A 520 -11.08 -10.40 -8.51
C ALA A 520 -11.66 -9.38 -7.51
N LYS A 521 -12.75 -8.66 -7.85
CA LYS A 521 -13.43 -7.73 -6.92
C LYS A 521 -13.84 -8.41 -5.61
N GLY A 522 -14.39 -9.63 -5.69
CA GLY A 522 -14.78 -10.43 -4.52
C GLY A 522 -13.62 -10.86 -3.61
N LEU A 523 -12.38 -10.73 -4.09
CA LEU A 523 -11.16 -11.14 -3.40
C LEU A 523 -10.27 -9.95 -3.00
N GLY A 524 -10.81 -8.72 -3.07
CA GLY A 524 -10.07 -7.50 -2.77
C GLY A 524 -9.17 -7.00 -3.90
N GLY A 525 -9.42 -7.43 -5.13
CA GLY A 525 -8.82 -6.90 -6.36
C GLY A 525 -9.84 -6.17 -7.24
N GLY A 526 -9.85 -6.49 -8.53
CA GLY A 526 -10.76 -5.89 -9.51
C GLY A 526 -10.26 -4.54 -9.99
N TYR A 527 -8.99 -4.49 -10.38
CA TYR A 527 -8.30 -3.33 -10.93
C TYR A 527 -8.77 -3.08 -12.37
N GLU A 528 -8.99 -1.82 -12.72
CA GLU A 528 -9.38 -1.42 -14.07
C GLU A 528 -8.18 -0.95 -14.89
N ARG A 529 -7.21 -0.30 -14.24
CA ARG A 529 -6.03 0.23 -14.92
C ARG A 529 -4.82 0.29 -13.99
N VAL A 530 -3.65 0.08 -14.55
CA VAL A 530 -2.38 0.40 -13.90
C VAL A 530 -1.92 1.79 -14.30
N ILE A 531 -1.50 2.56 -13.30
CA ILE A 531 -1.03 3.94 -13.42
C ILE A 531 0.50 3.97 -13.38
N GLY A 532 1.11 3.21 -12.47
CA GLY A 532 2.53 3.25 -12.16
C GLY A 532 3.07 1.88 -11.81
N VAL A 533 4.39 1.72 -11.93
CA VAL A 533 5.08 0.49 -11.54
C VAL A 533 6.48 0.82 -11.05
N SER A 534 6.93 0.14 -10.01
CA SER A 534 8.31 0.13 -9.58
C SER A 534 8.72 -1.28 -9.16
N VAL A 535 10.01 -1.59 -9.32
CA VAL A 535 10.54 -2.94 -9.10
C VAL A 535 11.72 -2.86 -8.15
N SER A 536 11.77 -3.81 -7.21
CA SER A 536 12.88 -3.98 -6.27
C SER A 536 13.55 -5.33 -6.51
N TYR A 537 14.87 -5.40 -6.30
CA TYR A 537 15.64 -6.61 -6.51
C TYR A 537 16.27 -7.08 -5.20
N SER A 538 16.31 -8.40 -5.00
CA SER A 538 17.03 -9.03 -3.90
C SER A 538 18.53 -9.11 -4.19
N ASP A 539 19.37 -9.12 -3.16
CA ASP A 539 20.80 -9.43 -3.27
C ASP A 539 21.08 -10.82 -3.87
N GLY A 540 20.10 -11.72 -3.79
CA GLY A 540 20.15 -13.06 -4.38
C GLY A 540 19.93 -13.12 -5.89
N GLY A 541 19.90 -11.99 -6.60
CA GLY A 541 19.84 -11.99 -8.06
C GLY A 541 18.47 -12.29 -8.65
N TYR A 542 17.40 -11.91 -7.96
CA TYR A 542 16.03 -12.05 -8.45
C TYR A 542 15.20 -10.82 -8.08
N THR A 543 14.07 -10.65 -8.77
CA THR A 543 13.12 -9.58 -8.47
C THR A 543 12.34 -9.93 -7.19
N SER A 544 12.50 -9.14 -6.14
CA SER A 544 11.90 -9.41 -4.83
C SER A 544 10.45 -8.94 -4.77
N ASN A 545 10.20 -7.70 -5.20
CA ASN A 545 8.89 -7.06 -5.15
C ASN A 545 8.62 -6.27 -6.43
N VAL A 546 7.36 -6.25 -6.84
CA VAL A 546 6.81 -5.40 -7.88
C VAL A 546 5.67 -4.61 -7.26
N HIS A 547 5.86 -3.29 -7.17
CA HIS A 547 4.85 -2.37 -6.69
C HIS A 547 4.10 -1.78 -7.88
N PHE A 548 2.77 -1.79 -7.84
CA PHE A 548 1.93 -1.15 -8.84
C PHE A 548 1.05 -0.07 -8.22
N ASP A 549 1.02 1.10 -8.84
CA ASP A 549 -0.02 2.10 -8.60
C ASP A 549 -1.22 1.77 -9.48
N THR A 550 -2.39 1.58 -8.88
CA THR A 550 -3.63 1.24 -9.60
C THR A 550 -4.73 2.26 -9.33
N ASP A 551 -5.85 2.15 -10.03
CA ASP A 551 -7.08 2.89 -9.75
C ASP A 551 -7.65 2.66 -8.34
N LYS A 552 -7.19 1.61 -7.63
CA LYS A 552 -7.60 1.24 -6.28
C LYS A 552 -6.51 1.42 -5.22
N GLY A 553 -5.44 2.14 -5.55
CA GLY A 553 -4.28 2.36 -4.67
C GLY A 553 -3.08 1.47 -5.01
N GLY A 554 -2.05 1.56 -4.18
CA GLY A 554 -0.81 0.80 -4.34
C GLY A 554 -0.98 -0.68 -3.99
N VAL A 555 -0.33 -1.56 -4.75
CA VAL A 555 -0.29 -3.01 -4.49
C VAL A 555 1.12 -3.55 -4.64
N ASP A 556 1.58 -4.26 -3.62
CA ASP A 556 2.87 -4.94 -3.60
C ASP A 556 2.69 -6.43 -3.91
N ILE A 557 3.46 -6.91 -4.88
CA ILE A 557 3.41 -8.29 -5.36
C ILE A 557 4.82 -8.88 -5.31
N LYS A 558 4.98 -10.05 -4.68
CA LYS A 558 6.26 -10.77 -4.72
C LYS A 558 6.66 -11.07 -6.16
N GLY A 559 7.92 -10.84 -6.52
CA GLY A 559 8.35 -10.99 -7.92
C GLY A 559 8.17 -12.41 -8.48
N SER A 560 8.31 -13.44 -7.64
CA SER A 560 8.03 -14.83 -8.02
C SER A 560 6.54 -15.05 -8.34
N GLU A 561 5.65 -14.47 -7.54
CA GLU A 561 4.20 -14.57 -7.75
C GLU A 561 3.74 -13.78 -8.98
N PHE A 562 4.30 -12.59 -9.18
CA PHE A 562 4.06 -11.80 -10.38
C PHE A 562 4.51 -12.53 -11.63
N LYS A 563 5.72 -13.10 -11.63
CA LYS A 563 6.25 -13.87 -12.78
C LYS A 563 5.33 -15.02 -13.16
N GLU A 564 4.86 -15.79 -12.17
CA GLU A 564 3.93 -16.90 -12.40
C GLU A 564 2.62 -16.40 -13.02
N ALA A 565 1.97 -15.42 -12.39
CA ALA A 565 0.71 -14.86 -12.87
C ALA A 565 0.84 -14.21 -14.26
N PHE A 566 1.93 -13.48 -14.48
CA PHE A 566 2.25 -12.87 -15.77
C PHE A 566 2.40 -13.91 -16.86
N ASN A 567 3.18 -14.97 -16.65
CA ASN A 567 3.38 -16.03 -17.65
C ASN A 567 2.13 -16.86 -17.93
N ILE A 568 1.19 -16.92 -16.98
CA ILE A 568 -0.10 -17.60 -17.14
C ILE A 568 -1.06 -16.74 -17.97
N ARG A 569 -1.10 -15.42 -17.74
CA ARG A 569 -2.15 -14.54 -18.29
C ARG A 569 -1.72 -13.66 -19.47
N ALA A 570 -0.44 -13.33 -19.59
CA ALA A 570 0.04 -12.38 -20.59
C ALA A 570 -0.31 -12.83 -22.03
N PRO A 571 -0.69 -11.90 -22.92
CA PRO A 571 -1.17 -12.22 -24.26
C PRO A 571 -0.05 -12.76 -25.17
N GLY A 572 -0.41 -13.69 -26.06
CA GLY A 572 0.48 -14.29 -27.05
C GLY A 572 1.62 -15.08 -26.40
N TRP A 573 2.83 -14.86 -26.88
CA TRP A 573 4.06 -15.42 -26.28
C TRP A 573 4.76 -14.45 -25.33
N VAL A 574 4.07 -13.39 -24.89
CA VAL A 574 4.62 -12.43 -23.94
C VAL A 574 4.95 -13.17 -22.64
N SER A 575 6.21 -13.14 -22.22
CA SER A 575 6.64 -13.92 -21.06
C SER A 575 7.91 -13.39 -20.40
N LEU A 576 8.02 -13.64 -19.11
CA LEU A 576 9.22 -13.48 -18.31
C LEU A 576 10.00 -14.79 -18.28
N LYS A 577 11.22 -14.78 -18.83
CA LYS A 577 12.10 -15.96 -18.91
C LYS A 577 12.92 -16.14 -17.63
N SER A 578 13.31 -15.06 -16.99
CA SER A 578 14.20 -15.03 -15.81
C SER A 578 13.44 -14.75 -14.51
N GLY A 579 13.99 -15.15 -13.36
CA GLY A 579 13.51 -14.69 -12.04
C GLY A 579 13.92 -13.25 -11.72
N LEU A 580 14.91 -12.73 -12.45
CA LEU A 580 15.38 -11.36 -12.41
C LEU A 580 14.82 -10.58 -13.60
N PHE A 581 13.87 -9.67 -13.35
CA PHE A 581 13.16 -8.94 -14.39
C PHE A 581 12.78 -7.53 -13.94
N ASN A 582 12.50 -6.65 -14.90
CA ASN A 582 11.97 -5.32 -14.66
C ASN A 582 10.64 -5.12 -15.40
N ILE A 583 9.91 -4.06 -15.03
CA ILE A 583 8.72 -3.61 -15.77
C ILE A 583 8.94 -2.15 -16.13
N GLU A 584 8.97 -1.87 -17.43
CA GLU A 584 9.08 -0.52 -17.95
C GLU A 584 7.70 0.10 -18.11
N LYS A 585 7.60 1.41 -17.87
CA LYS A 585 6.43 2.23 -18.17
C LYS A 585 6.82 3.35 -19.13
N LYS A 586 5.99 3.59 -20.13
CA LYS A 586 6.06 4.75 -21.05
C LYS A 586 4.80 5.59 -20.99
#